data_AF-A0A7I7RXT8-F1
#
_entry.id   AF-A0A7I7RXT8-F1
#
_cell.length_a   1.000
_cell.length_b   1.000
_cell.length_c   1.000
_cell.angle_alpha   90.00
_cell.angle_beta   90.00
_cell.angle_gamma   90.00
#
_symmetry.space_group_name_H-M   'P 1'
#
loop_
_entity.id
_entity.type
_entity.pdbx_description
1 polymer ?
#
loop_
_entity_poly.entity_id
_entity_poly.type
_entity_poly.pdbx_seq_one_letter_code
_entity_poly.pdbx_strand_id
1 'polypeptide(L)'
;MTDDAKLMPLYWGPGGPPRIRELVDSWTPGRGDDATWGPYHAVLFPPRRTTPWISYKIMSTGRNVARRLWEEREDKRREYEAVHGAEPEFWPTRHPGVVLESVLWVAHSACLGCRWLERKGSYMKIDGWRALAAEVALGHQDSPF
;
A
#
# COMPACT_ATOMS: atom_id res chain seq x y z
N MET A 1 20.36 51.20 11.24
CA MET A 1 21.23 50.00 11.31
C MET A 1 20.29 48.81 11.24
N THR A 2 19.98 48.38 10.01
CA THR A 2 18.99 47.33 9.71
C THR A 2 19.69 45.99 9.76
N ASP A 3 19.41 45.22 10.81
CA ASP A 3 19.79 43.82 10.93
C ASP A 3 18.88 42.98 10.03
N ASP A 4 19.23 42.90 8.75
CA ASP A 4 18.72 41.86 7.85
C ASP A 4 19.54 40.59 8.10
N ALA A 5 19.12 39.81 9.10
CA ALA A 5 19.55 38.44 9.24
C ALA A 5 19.10 37.65 8.01
N LYS A 6 19.95 37.61 6.97
CA LYS A 6 19.80 36.72 5.81
C LYS A 6 19.74 35.28 6.31
N LEU A 7 18.52 34.75 6.37
CA LEU A 7 18.25 33.33 6.56
C LEU A 7 18.98 32.54 5.46
N MET A 8 20.10 31.92 5.84
CA MET A 8 20.83 31.00 4.97
C MET A 8 19.92 29.79 4.64
N PRO A 9 19.74 29.45 3.36
CA PRO A 9 19.07 28.20 3.00
C PRO A 9 19.94 27.03 3.48
N LEU A 10 19.44 26.24 4.43
CA LEU A 10 20.06 24.97 4.80
C LEU A 10 19.96 24.01 3.60
N TYR A 11 21.02 24.02 2.80
CA TYR A 11 21.29 23.18 1.63
C TYR A 11 21.56 21.73 2.08
N TRP A 12 21.01 20.73 1.38
CA TRP A 12 21.23 19.29 1.64
C TRP A 12 22.58 18.78 1.08
N GLY A 13 23.64 19.59 1.12
CA GLY A 13 24.92 19.33 0.44
C GLY A 13 24.96 19.87 -1.01
N PRO A 14 26.16 20.04 -1.61
CA PRO A 14 26.31 20.77 -2.87
C PRO A 14 25.50 20.11 -4.00
N GLY A 15 24.54 20.83 -4.59
CA GLY A 15 23.73 20.36 -5.73
C GLY A 15 22.34 19.79 -5.41
N GLY A 16 21.92 19.74 -4.13
CA GLY A 16 20.55 19.33 -3.78
C GLY A 16 19.48 20.34 -4.26
N PRO A 17 18.26 19.87 -4.64
CA PRO A 17 17.18 20.76 -5.04
C PRO A 17 16.77 21.70 -3.88
N PRO A 18 16.31 22.92 -4.19
CA PRO A 18 15.86 23.87 -3.17
C PRO A 18 14.76 23.25 -2.30
N ARG A 19 14.69 23.66 -1.02
CA ARG A 19 13.55 23.33 -0.13
C ARG A 19 12.30 24.01 -0.69
N ILE A 20 11.64 23.37 -1.65
CA ILE A 20 10.32 23.80 -2.11
C ILE A 20 9.38 23.61 -0.91
N ARG A 21 9.01 24.72 -0.27
CA ARG A 21 8.03 24.76 0.83
C ARG A 21 6.60 24.53 0.33
N GLU A 22 6.38 24.60 -0.98
CA GLU A 22 5.09 24.39 -1.58
C GLU A 22 4.76 22.90 -1.64
N LEU A 23 3.63 22.54 -1.03
CA LEU A 23 3.13 21.19 -1.11
C LEU A 23 2.50 20.97 -2.49
N VAL A 24 2.80 19.84 -3.10
CA VAL A 24 2.19 19.38 -4.35
C VAL A 24 1.18 18.28 -4.06
N ASP A 25 0.26 18.04 -4.98
CA ASP A 25 -0.58 16.85 -4.89
C ASP A 25 0.29 15.59 -4.98
N SER A 26 0.01 14.62 -4.11
CA SER A 26 0.66 13.32 -4.19
C SER A 26 0.34 12.67 -5.52
N TRP A 27 1.33 12.06 -6.14
CA TRP A 27 1.14 11.24 -7.32
C TRP A 27 0.09 10.14 -7.09
N THR A 28 -0.77 9.93 -8.07
CA THR A 28 -1.77 8.85 -8.10
C THR A 28 -1.58 8.01 -9.37
N PRO A 29 -1.89 6.71 -9.31
CA PRO A 29 -1.87 5.84 -10.49
C PRO A 29 -2.90 6.28 -11.53
N GLY A 30 -2.70 5.86 -12.79
CA GLY A 30 -3.63 6.16 -13.87
C GLY A 30 -4.79 5.16 -13.92
N ARG A 31 -5.84 5.46 -14.69
CA ARG A 31 -7.01 4.58 -14.86
C ARG A 31 -6.66 3.15 -15.32
N GLY A 32 -5.56 2.97 -16.05
CA GLY A 32 -5.11 1.65 -16.50
C GLY A 32 -4.68 0.72 -15.36
N ASP A 33 -4.32 1.28 -14.20
CA ASP A 33 -3.86 0.51 -13.04
C ASP A 33 -5.02 0.06 -12.14
N ASP A 34 -6.24 0.58 -12.35
CA ASP A 34 -7.43 0.26 -11.54
C ASP A 34 -7.82 -1.21 -11.61
N ALA A 35 -7.50 -1.89 -12.72
CA ALA A 35 -7.74 -3.33 -12.88
C ALA A 35 -6.67 -4.21 -12.22
N THR A 36 -5.58 -3.62 -11.73
CA THR A 36 -4.44 -4.33 -11.12
C THR A 36 -4.12 -3.76 -9.75
N TRP A 37 -2.90 -3.26 -9.53
CA TRP A 37 -2.37 -2.84 -8.23
C TRP A 37 -2.81 -1.43 -7.80
N GLY A 38 -3.47 -0.65 -8.66
CA GLY A 38 -3.91 0.73 -8.39
C GLY A 38 -4.73 0.87 -7.10
N PRO A 39 -5.73 0.00 -6.84
CA PRO A 39 -6.51 0.02 -5.59
C PRO A 39 -5.65 -0.16 -4.33
N TYR A 40 -4.63 -1.01 -4.37
CA TYR A 40 -3.71 -1.18 -3.24
C TYR A 40 -2.87 0.09 -3.01
N HIS A 41 -2.43 0.75 -4.08
CA HIS A 41 -1.73 2.03 -3.97
C HIS A 41 -2.62 3.10 -3.34
N ALA A 42 -3.88 3.21 -3.76
CA ALA A 42 -4.83 4.18 -3.21
C ALA A 42 -5.12 3.96 -1.72
N VAL A 43 -5.17 2.71 -1.26
CA VAL A 43 -5.34 2.36 0.16
C VAL A 43 -4.10 2.76 0.96
N LEU A 44 -2.90 2.39 0.50
CA LEU A 44 -1.65 2.63 1.23
C LEU A 44 -1.26 4.13 1.24
N PHE A 45 -1.47 4.80 0.11
CA PHE A 45 -1.05 6.18 -0.16
C PHE A 45 -2.24 7.02 -0.64
N PRO A 46 -3.25 7.27 0.22
CA PRO A 46 -4.41 8.04 -0.17
C PRO A 46 -4.01 9.46 -0.63
N PRO A 47 -4.72 10.04 -1.62
CA PRO A 47 -4.40 11.36 -2.16
C PRO A 47 -4.31 12.42 -1.07
N ARG A 48 -3.21 13.18 -1.06
CA ARG A 48 -2.96 14.26 -0.10
C ARG A 48 -1.89 15.23 -0.61
N ARG A 49 -1.88 16.44 -0.08
CA ARG A 49 -0.78 17.38 -0.32
C ARG A 49 0.48 16.93 0.41
N THR A 50 1.60 16.87 -0.31
CA THR A 50 2.90 16.36 0.18
C THR A 50 4.04 17.22 -0.33
N THR A 51 5.24 17.06 0.24
CA THR A 51 6.43 17.67 -0.38
C THR A 51 6.74 16.95 -1.70
N PRO A 52 7.41 17.62 -2.67
CA PRO A 52 7.81 16.98 -3.92
C PRO A 52 8.60 15.68 -3.74
N TRP A 53 9.45 15.60 -2.72
CA TRP A 53 10.19 14.38 -2.37
C TRP A 53 9.28 13.22 -1.95
N ILE A 54 8.28 13.50 -1.10
CA ILE A 54 7.33 12.48 -0.67
C ILE A 54 6.45 12.04 -1.83
N SER A 55 5.99 12.97 -2.68
CA SER A 55 5.25 12.63 -3.91
C SER A 55 6.08 11.72 -4.83
N TYR A 56 7.37 12.03 -5.02
CA TYR A 56 8.30 11.16 -5.75
C TYR A 56 8.45 9.77 -5.10
N LYS A 57 8.51 9.68 -3.78
CA LYS A 57 8.58 8.39 -3.06
C LYS A 57 7.30 7.56 -3.17
N ILE A 58 6.15 8.21 -3.14
CA ILE A 58 4.85 7.56 -3.38
C ILE A 58 4.79 6.99 -4.80
N MET A 59 5.27 7.75 -5.80
CA MET A 59 5.32 7.34 -7.20
C MET A 59 6.30 6.19 -7.46
N SER A 60 7.46 6.19 -6.81
CA SER A 60 8.51 5.19 -7.03
C SER A 60 8.35 3.99 -6.09
N THR A 61 8.77 4.16 -4.84
CA THR A 61 8.73 3.10 -3.83
C THR A 61 7.31 2.64 -3.53
N GLY A 62 6.36 3.57 -3.38
CA GLY A 62 4.96 3.25 -3.07
C GLY A 62 4.30 2.40 -4.15
N ARG A 63 4.54 2.73 -5.42
CA ARG A 63 4.10 1.91 -6.57
C ARG A 63 4.66 0.48 -6.50
N ASN A 64 5.95 0.32 -6.23
CA ASN A 64 6.57 -1.01 -6.15
C ASN A 64 6.01 -1.85 -4.98
N VAL A 65 5.71 -1.23 -3.84
CA VAL A 65 5.05 -1.89 -2.70
C VAL A 65 3.66 -2.39 -3.10
N ALA A 66 2.82 -1.53 -3.68
CA ALA A 66 1.48 -1.91 -4.11
C ALA A 66 1.48 -3.04 -5.14
N ARG A 67 2.41 -2.98 -6.11
CA ARG A 67 2.59 -4.04 -7.12
C ARG A 67 2.92 -5.39 -6.53
N ARG A 68 3.90 -5.46 -5.62
CA ARG A 68 4.32 -6.72 -4.99
C ARG A 68 3.19 -7.37 -4.20
N LEU A 69 2.48 -6.57 -3.41
CA LEU A 69 1.32 -7.05 -2.66
C LEU A 69 0.21 -7.56 -3.58
N TRP A 70 -0.05 -6.86 -4.70
CA TRP A 70 -1.02 -7.30 -5.69
C TRP A 70 -0.60 -8.61 -6.36
N GLU A 71 0.64 -8.70 -6.82
CA GLU A 71 1.20 -9.91 -7.45
C GLU A 71 1.10 -11.11 -6.51
N GLU A 72 1.49 -10.96 -5.24
CA GLU A 72 1.34 -12.01 -4.23
C GLU A 72 -0.12 -12.42 -3.99
N ARG A 73 -1.04 -11.44 -3.95
CA ARG A 73 -2.48 -11.71 -3.81
C ARG A 73 -3.01 -12.48 -5.00
N GLU A 74 -2.63 -12.14 -6.23
CA GLU A 74 -3.05 -12.85 -7.43
C GLU A 74 -2.47 -14.26 -7.50
N ASP A 75 -1.24 -14.47 -7.02
CA ASP A 75 -0.64 -15.80 -6.92
C ASP A 75 -1.43 -16.67 -5.93
N LYS A 76 -1.72 -16.15 -4.72
CA LYS A 76 -2.58 -16.82 -3.74
C LYS A 76 -4.01 -17.04 -4.23
N ARG A 77 -4.56 -16.12 -5.03
CA ARG A 77 -5.89 -16.30 -5.65
C ARG A 77 -5.87 -17.49 -6.60
N ARG A 78 -4.85 -17.59 -7.46
CA ARG A 78 -4.71 -18.72 -8.39
C ARG A 78 -4.56 -20.05 -7.65
N GLU A 79 -3.83 -20.08 -6.53
CA GLU A 79 -3.75 -21.27 -5.67
C GLU A 79 -5.12 -21.65 -5.08
N TYR A 80 -5.88 -20.66 -4.61
CA TYR A 80 -7.23 -20.88 -4.06
C TYR A 80 -8.22 -21.35 -5.14
N GLU A 81 -8.19 -20.74 -6.33
CA GLU A 81 -8.98 -21.12 -7.50
C GLU A 81 -8.68 -22.54 -7.96
N ALA A 82 -7.42 -22.98 -7.88
CA ALA A 82 -7.05 -24.36 -8.22
C ALA A 82 -7.71 -25.41 -7.30
N VAL A 83 -8.05 -25.02 -6.07
CA VAL A 83 -8.70 -25.90 -5.09
C VAL A 83 -10.23 -25.78 -5.12
N HIS A 84 -10.75 -24.57 -5.31
CA HIS A 84 -12.18 -24.25 -5.14
C HIS A 84 -12.91 -23.89 -6.44
N GLY A 85 -12.21 -23.90 -7.58
CA GLY A 85 -12.74 -23.46 -8.87
C GLY A 85 -12.51 -21.97 -9.14
N ALA A 86 -12.59 -21.57 -10.41
CA ALA A 86 -12.34 -20.19 -10.84
C ALA A 86 -13.48 -19.21 -10.51
N GLU A 87 -14.70 -19.72 -10.31
CA GLU A 87 -15.92 -18.92 -10.13
C GLU A 87 -16.13 -18.57 -8.64
N PRO A 88 -15.97 -17.27 -8.24
CA PRO A 88 -16.01 -16.87 -6.84
C PRO A 88 -17.36 -17.12 -6.14
N GLU A 89 -18.46 -17.20 -6.88
CA GLU A 89 -19.79 -17.50 -6.35
C GLU A 89 -19.92 -18.90 -5.73
N PHE A 90 -19.02 -19.83 -6.10
CA PHE A 90 -19.01 -21.21 -5.60
C PHE A 90 -17.92 -21.46 -4.55
N TRP A 91 -17.13 -20.44 -4.21
CA TRP A 91 -16.14 -20.57 -3.16
C TRP A 91 -16.80 -20.79 -1.78
N PRO A 92 -16.13 -21.51 -0.85
CA PRO A 92 -16.64 -21.72 0.51
C PRO A 92 -16.98 -20.41 1.25
N THR A 93 -16.23 -19.34 0.95
CA THR A 93 -16.54 -17.97 1.36
C THR A 93 -16.30 -17.04 0.18
N ARG A 94 -17.15 -16.01 0.04
CA ARG A 94 -17.00 -15.00 -1.01
C ARG A 94 -15.80 -14.08 -0.80
N HIS A 95 -15.33 -13.96 0.45
CA HIS A 95 -14.21 -13.10 0.80
C HIS A 95 -13.10 -13.92 1.47
N PRO A 96 -12.35 -14.79 0.77
CA PRO A 96 -11.25 -15.52 1.40
C PRO A 96 -10.16 -14.55 1.88
N GLY A 97 -9.94 -14.52 3.19
CA GLY A 97 -8.95 -13.67 3.83
C GLY A 97 -7.56 -14.28 3.75
N VAL A 98 -6.55 -13.47 3.42
CA VAL A 98 -5.15 -13.88 3.33
C VAL A 98 -4.23 -12.87 3.98
N VAL A 99 -3.02 -13.31 4.32
CA VAL A 99 -1.91 -12.44 4.74
C VAL A 99 -0.88 -12.36 3.61
N LEU A 100 -0.48 -11.15 3.27
CA LEU A 100 0.52 -10.80 2.26
C LEU A 100 1.82 -10.39 2.95
N GLU A 101 2.92 -11.05 2.61
CA GLU A 101 4.23 -10.95 3.28
C GLU A 101 5.35 -10.42 2.35
N SER A 102 5.05 -10.10 1.10
CA SER A 102 6.02 -9.72 0.05
C SER A 102 6.73 -8.37 0.24
N VAL A 103 6.37 -7.60 1.27
CA VAL A 103 6.95 -6.28 1.56
C VAL A 103 7.70 -6.27 2.89
N LEU A 104 8.76 -5.45 2.94
CA LEU A 104 9.73 -5.53 4.01
C LEU A 104 9.13 -5.05 5.34
N TRP A 105 9.20 -5.93 6.35
CA TRP A 105 8.83 -5.69 7.75
C TRP A 105 7.36 -5.49 8.08
N VAL A 106 6.44 -5.42 7.11
CA VAL A 106 5.01 -5.24 7.38
C VAL A 106 4.22 -6.25 6.57
N ALA A 107 3.41 -7.06 7.23
CA ALA A 107 2.44 -7.93 6.57
C ALA A 107 1.11 -7.21 6.42
N HIS A 108 0.38 -7.47 5.34
CA HIS A 108 -0.94 -6.90 5.12
C HIS A 108 -2.00 -7.98 5.01
N SER A 109 -3.10 -7.82 5.74
CA SER A 109 -4.32 -8.61 5.54
C SER A 109 -5.00 -8.16 4.25
N ALA A 110 -5.47 -9.10 3.44
CA ALA A 110 -6.12 -8.83 2.17
C ALA A 110 -7.21 -9.87 1.86
N CYS A 111 -7.95 -9.62 0.79
CA CYS A 111 -9.01 -10.52 0.31
C CYS A 111 -8.70 -11.07 -1.08
N LEU A 112 -8.99 -12.35 -1.31
CA LEU A 112 -8.89 -13.00 -2.62
C LEU A 112 -10.13 -12.79 -3.50
N GLY A 113 -11.30 -12.53 -2.89
CA GLY A 113 -12.57 -12.32 -3.61
C GLY A 113 -12.81 -10.88 -4.06
N CYS A 114 -12.30 -9.89 -3.31
CA CYS A 114 -12.40 -8.48 -3.66
C CYS A 114 -11.04 -7.78 -3.53
N ARG A 115 -10.98 -6.47 -3.80
CA ARG A 115 -9.72 -5.70 -3.79
C ARG A 115 -9.37 -5.09 -2.42
N TRP A 116 -9.95 -5.63 -1.35
CA TRP A 116 -9.72 -5.15 0.00
C TRP A 116 -8.28 -5.44 0.47
N LEU A 117 -7.71 -4.46 1.17
CA LEU A 117 -6.38 -4.48 1.78
C LEU A 117 -6.45 -3.69 3.09
N GLU A 118 -5.95 -4.28 4.18
CA GLU A 118 -5.81 -3.55 5.44
C GLU A 118 -4.63 -2.56 5.35
N ARG A 119 -4.91 -1.27 5.50
CA ARG A 119 -3.91 -0.21 5.34
C ARG A 119 -2.81 -0.27 6.40
N LYS A 120 -3.16 -0.57 7.65
CA LYS A 120 -2.22 -0.48 8.78
C LYS A 120 -1.16 -1.58 8.74
N GLY A 121 -1.57 -2.78 8.35
CA GLY A 121 -0.72 -3.98 8.39
C GLY A 121 -0.24 -4.37 9.79
N SER A 122 0.60 -5.40 9.86
CA SER A 122 1.22 -5.93 11.07
C SER A 122 2.73 -5.92 10.95
N TYR A 123 3.41 -5.26 11.90
CA TYR A 123 4.86 -5.15 11.88
C TYR A 123 5.51 -6.50 12.22
N MET A 124 6.22 -7.11 11.28
CA MET A 124 6.71 -8.49 11.35
C MET A 124 7.82 -8.74 12.38
N LYS A 125 8.30 -7.71 13.10
CA LYS A 125 9.30 -7.85 14.16
C LYS A 125 8.70 -7.95 15.57
N ILE A 126 7.38 -7.91 15.71
CA ILE A 126 6.72 -8.18 17.00
C ILE A 126 6.27 -9.64 17.04
N ASP A 127 6.32 -10.25 18.21
CA ASP A 127 5.80 -11.61 18.37
C ASP A 127 4.29 -11.67 18.08
N GLY A 128 3.85 -12.78 17.50
CA GLY A 128 2.44 -13.00 17.19
C GLY A 128 1.89 -12.21 15.99
N TRP A 129 2.73 -11.50 15.24
CA TRP A 129 2.27 -10.68 14.10
C TRP A 129 1.46 -11.46 13.06
N ARG A 130 1.78 -12.74 12.81
CA ARG A 130 1.03 -13.59 11.86
C ARG A 130 -0.39 -13.86 12.35
N ALA A 131 -0.56 -14.14 13.63
CA ALA A 131 -1.88 -14.38 14.22
C ALA A 131 -2.73 -13.11 14.15
N LEU A 132 -2.15 -11.95 14.48
CA LEU A 132 -2.83 -10.65 14.37
C LEU A 132 -3.27 -10.34 12.93
N ALA A 133 -2.37 -10.53 11.94
CA ALA A 133 -2.70 -10.30 10.55
C ALA A 133 -3.77 -11.28 10.04
N ALA A 134 -3.69 -12.55 10.46
CA ALA A 134 -4.69 -13.56 10.12
C ALA A 134 -6.05 -13.23 10.72
N GLU A 135 -6.13 -12.83 12.00
CA GLU A 135 -7.38 -12.42 12.65
C GLU A 135 -8.06 -11.27 11.90
N VAL A 136 -7.30 -10.26 11.48
CA VAL A 136 -7.83 -9.15 10.68
C VAL A 136 -8.32 -9.62 9.30
N ALA A 137 -7.62 -10.56 8.66
CA ALA A 137 -8.05 -11.13 7.39
C ALA A 137 -9.34 -11.96 7.55
N LEU A 138 -9.43 -12.77 8.62
CA LEU A 138 -10.62 -13.54 8.98
C LEU A 138 -11.82 -12.62 9.22
N GLY A 139 -11.62 -11.50 9.93
CA GLY A 139 -12.68 -10.53 10.19
C GLY A 139 -13.28 -9.90 8.93
N HIS A 140 -12.52 -9.80 7.83
CA HIS A 140 -13.08 -9.34 6.55
C HIS A 140 -13.89 -10.43 5.84
N GLN A 141 -13.66 -11.72 6.10
CA GLN A 141 -14.39 -12.80 5.41
C GLN A 141 -15.89 -12.76 5.67
N ASP A 142 -16.25 -12.28 6.85
CA ASP A 142 -17.64 -12.15 7.31
C ASP A 142 -18.24 -10.77 6.99
N SER A 143 -17.48 -9.89 6.34
CA SER A 143 -17.94 -8.56 5.92
C SER A 143 -18.86 -8.68 4.69
N PRO A 144 -20.03 -8.02 4.66
CA PRO A 144 -20.87 -7.94 3.47
C PRO A 144 -20.29 -7.02 2.37
N PHE A 145 -19.15 -6.37 2.64
CA PHE A 145 -18.46 -5.43 1.76
C PHE A 145 -16.97 -5.78 1.63
#